data_AF-A0A942UD41-F1
#
_entry.id   AF-A0A942UD41-F1
#
_cell.length_a   1.000
_cell.length_b   1.000
_cell.length_c   1.000
_cell.angle_alpha   90.00
_cell.angle_beta   90.00
_cell.angle_gamma   90.00
#
_symmetry.space_group_name_H-M   'P 1'
#
loop_
_entity.id
_entity.type
_entity.pdbx_description
1 polymer ?
#
loop_
_entity_poly.entity_id
_entity_poly.type
_entity_poly.pdbx_seq_one_letter_code
_entity_poly.pdbx_strand_id
1 'polypeptide(L)' 'MGAIERSGFRFVPEYSVIQQNGAIHVYNRDEFIEEIQFQFAGNFPELDQIEELVDKYCELHNI' A
#
# COMPACT_ATOMS: atom_id res chain seq x y z
N MET A 1 -3.84 8.63 -9.42
CA MET A 1 -3.23 8.00 -8.23
C MET A 1 -2.83 6.59 -8.66
N GLY A 2 -1.53 6.33 -8.70
CA GLY A 2 -0.95 5.17 -9.37
C GLY A 2 -1.15 3.90 -8.55
N ALA A 3 -1.71 2.87 -9.18
CA ALA A 3 -1.60 1.51 -8.67
C ALA A 3 -0.19 1.00 -8.97
N ILE A 4 0.46 0.38 -8.00
CA ILE A 4 1.76 -0.26 -8.18
C ILE A 4 1.47 -1.70 -8.59
N GLU A 5 1.92 -2.11 -9.78
CA GLU A 5 1.83 -3.50 -10.22
C GLU A 5 3.19 -4.19 -10.10
N ARG A 6 3.26 -5.30 -9.37
CA ARG A 6 4.46 -6.11 -9.12
C ARG A 6 4.12 -7.59 -9.23
N SER A 7 4.76 -8.32 -10.16
CA SER A 7 4.58 -9.79 -10.31
C SER A 7 3.12 -10.28 -10.46
N GLY A 8 2.19 -9.42 -10.89
CA GLY A 8 0.76 -9.73 -11.01
C GLY A 8 -0.09 -9.34 -9.79
N PHE A 9 0.54 -8.79 -8.75
CA PHE A 9 -0.11 -8.12 -7.64
C PHE A 9 -0.28 -6.64 -7.96
N ARG A 10 -1.42 -6.09 -7.57
CA ARG A 10 -1.81 -4.70 -7.75
C ARG A 10 -2.02 -4.08 -6.37
N PHE A 11 -1.14 -3.16 -6.03
CA PHE A 11 -1.16 -2.41 -4.79
C PHE A 11 -1.79 -1.05 -5.04
N VAL A 12 -2.87 -0.76 -4.34
CA VAL A 12 -3.60 0.50 -4.42
C VAL A 12 -3.47 1.21 -3.08
N PRO A 13 -2.52 2.15 -2.94
CA PRO A 13 -2.42 2.97 -1.74
C PRO A 13 -3.54 4.01 -1.72
N GLU A 14 -4.34 3.97 -0.67
CA GLU A 14 -5.37 4.94 -0.34
C GLU A 14 -5.03 5.60 1.00
N TYR A 15 -5.27 6.91 1.13
CA TYR A 15 -5.04 7.59 2.40
C TYR A 15 -5.98 8.77 2.60
N SER A 16 -6.30 9.01 3.86
CA SER A 16 -7.13 10.11 4.32
C SER A 16 -6.29 11.09 5.12
N VAL A 17 -6.06 12.27 4.56
CA VAL A 17 -5.39 13.39 5.25
C VAL A 17 -6.17 13.84 6.49
N ILE A 18 -7.50 13.84 6.40
CA ILE A 18 -8.38 14.26 7.51
C ILE A 18 -8.28 13.30 8.70
N GLN A 19 -8.22 11.99 8.42
CA GLN A 19 -8.13 10.95 9.44
C GLN A 19 -6.69 10.59 9.81
N GLN A 20 -5.69 11.14 9.10
CA GLN A 20 -4.27 10.84 9.30
C GLN A 20 -3.98 9.33 9.23
N ASN A 21 -4.70 8.62 8.36
CA ASN A 21 -4.57 7.18 8.18
C ASN A 21 -4.57 6.81 6.69
N GLY A 22 -3.87 5.73 6.36
CA GLY A 22 -3.79 5.16 5.04
C GLY A 22 -3.99 3.66 5.07
N ALA A 23 -4.33 3.11 3.91
CA ALA A 23 -4.46 1.69 3.68
C ALA A 23 -3.91 1.37 2.29
N ILE A 24 -3.15 0.29 2.16
CA ILE A 24 -2.67 -0.20 0.87
C ILE A 24 -3.44 -1.47 0.56
N HIS A 25 -4.31 -1.42 -0.44
CA HIS A 25 -5.09 -2.59 -0.85
C HIS A 25 -4.26 -3.43 -1.83
N VAL A 26 -4.02 -4.68 -1.49
CA VAL A 26 -3.29 -5.66 -2.30
C VAL A 26 -4.29 -6.58 -3.00
N TYR A 27 -4.32 -6.51 -4.32
CA TYR A 27 -5.08 -7.40 -5.18
C TYR A 27 -4.14 -8.32 -5.95
N ASN A 28 -4.53 -9.55 -6.19
CA ASN A 28 -3.79 -10.48 -7.06
C ASN A 28 -4.79 -11.13 -8.01
N ARG A 29 -4.62 -10.92 -9.32
CA ARG A 29 -5.50 -11.52 -10.35
C ARG A 29 -7.00 -11.44 -9.99
N ASP A 30 -7.44 -10.25 -9.58
CA ASP A 30 -8.82 -9.92 -9.17
C ASP A 30 -9.28 -10.47 -7.81
N GLU A 31 -8.45 -11.22 -7.08
CA GLU A 31 -8.70 -11.56 -5.67
C GLU A 31 -8.09 -10.50 -4.75
N PHE A 32 -8.90 -10.00 -3.81
CA PHE A 32 -8.39 -9.21 -2.71
C PHE A 32 -7.59 -10.13 -1.79
N ILE A 33 -6.29 -9.86 -1.67
CA ILE A 33 -5.38 -10.65 -0.82
C ILE A 33 -5.38 -10.07 0.58
N GLU A 34 -5.03 -8.79 0.70
CA GLU A 34 -4.85 -8.14 1.99
C GLU A 34 -4.93 -6.61 1.86
N GLU A 35 -5.26 -5.93 2.95
CA GLU A 35 -5.05 -4.49 3.09
C GLU A 35 -4.05 -4.19 4.21
N ILE A 36 -3.11 -3.29 3.93
CA ILE A 36 -2.10 -2.85 4.89
C ILE A 36 -2.52 -1.49 5.39
N GLN A 37 -3.19 -1.45 6.54
CA GLN A 37 -3.53 -0.19 7.20
C GLN A 37 -2.32 0.38 7.94
N PHE A 38 -2.06 1.66 7.72
CA PHE A 38 -0.98 2.40 8.38
C PHE A 38 -1.49 3.77 8.83
N GLN A 39 -0.88 4.30 9.89
CA GLN A 39 -1.18 5.65 10.36
C GLN A 39 0.01 6.54 10.04
N PHE A 40 -0.27 7.75 9.57
CA PHE A 40 0.76 8.73 9.26
C PHE A 40 0.41 10.04 9.97
N ALA A 41 1.39 10.70 10.55
CA ALA A 41 1.19 12.00 11.17
C ALA A 41 1.65 13.09 10.20
N GLY A 42 0.75 14.00 9.81
CA GLY A 42 1.08 15.11 8.92
C GLY A 42 -0.03 15.42 7.92
N ASN A 43 0.31 16.23 6.92
CA ASN A 43 -0.63 16.58 5.83
C ASN A 43 -0.70 15.50 4.75
N PHE A 44 0.31 14.64 4.62
CA PHE A 44 0.36 13.57 3.64
C PHE A 44 1.19 12.41 4.20
N PRO A 45 0.86 11.16 3.89
CA PRO A 45 1.76 10.05 4.18
C PRO A 45 3.04 10.24 3.38
N GLU A 46 4.18 9.94 4.00
CA GLU A 46 5.43 9.94 3.27
C GLU A 46 5.39 8.82 2.24
N LEU A 47 5.62 9.16 0.98
CA LEU A 47 5.71 8.18 -0.12
C LEU A 47 6.74 7.10 0.21
N ASP A 48 7.83 7.47 0.87
CA ASP A 48 8.88 6.58 1.36
C ASP A 48 8.33 5.48 2.27
N GLN A 49 7.39 5.83 3.16
CA GLN A 49 6.76 4.88 4.08
C GLN A 49 5.82 3.91 3.36
N ILE A 50 5.11 4.39 2.33
CA ILE A 50 4.26 3.55 1.47
C ILE A 50 5.13 2.61 0.64
N GLU A 51 6.20 3.12 0.04
CA GLU A 51 7.16 2.34 -0.73
C GLU A 51 7.83 1.28 0.14
N GLU A 52 8.30 1.63 1.36
CA GLU A 52 8.84 0.65 2.31
C GLU A 52 7.83 -0.44 2.69
N LEU A 53 6.56 -0.10 2.89
CA LEU A 53 5.52 -1.08 3.21
C LEU A 53 5.28 -2.05 2.04
N VAL A 54 5.21 -1.52 0.82
CA VAL A 54 5.08 -2.32 -0.40
C VAL A 54 6.32 -3.18 -0.62
N ASP A 55 7.51 -2.64 -0.43
CA ASP A 55 8.78 -3.35 -0.63
C ASP A 55 8.95 -4.48 0.39
N LYS A 56 8.69 -4.22 1.67
CA LYS A 56 8.66 -5.27 2.71
C LYS A 56 7.64 -6.35 2.41
N TYR A 57 6.46 -5.98 1.94
CA TYR A 57 5.44 -6.95 1.56
C TYR A 57 5.90 -7.80 0.37
N CYS A 58 6.52 -7.17 -0.63
CA CYS A 58 7.10 -7.84 -1.79
C CYS A 58 8.21 -8.82 -1.37
N GLU A 59 9.12 -8.41 -0.47
CA GLU A 59 10.16 -9.28 0.09
C GLU A 59 9.57 -10.47 0.86
N LEU A 60 8.61 -10.23 1.75
CA LEU A 60 7.96 -11.26 2.58
C LEU A 60 7.24 -12.31 1.74
N HIS A 61 6.54 -11.87 0.69
CA HIS A 61 5.80 -12.75 -0.22
C HIS A 61 6.68 -13.30 -1.36
N ASN A 62 7.96 -12.94 -1.39
CA ASN A 62 8.97 -13.38 -2.37
C ASN A 62 8.57 -13.10 -3.83
N ILE A 63 7.98 -11.92 -4.07
CA ILE A 63 7.43 -11.49 -5.37
C ILE A 63 8.36 -10.57 -6.16
#